data_AF-A0A090WVC1-F1
#
_entry.id   AF-A0A090WVC1-F1
#
_cell.length_a   1.000
_cell.length_b   1.000
_cell.length_c   1.000
_cell.angle_alpha   90.00
_cell.angle_beta   90.00
_cell.angle_gamma   90.00
#
_symmetry.space_group_name_H-M   'P 1'
#
loop_
_entity.id
_entity.type
_entity.pdbx_description
1 polymer ?
#
loop_
_entity_poly.entity_id
_entity_poly.type
_entity_poly.pdbx_seq_one_letter_code
_entity_poly.pdbx_strand_id
1 'polypeptide(L)'
;MGEVLSLSKISLKMKLTSLLLFFTLLQIHANTFSQNVKITLTCENMHVEDVLSEIERKTDFKFLYEKNVFVKSKITSITSDKEKLEHVLKRLFKSLNVDYKVVNKQIVIVKKEESKPLIHTIKEAVNKFVQQNLQGKVTDENGAPLPGATIVYKGLRNGTSTDFDGNFKLPYVKGATAIVVSYVGV
;
A
#
# COMPACT_ATOMS: atom_id res chain seq x y z
N MET A 1 33.97 -45.24 -2.53
CA MET A 1 34.52 -44.39 -1.46
C MET A 1 34.74 -43.01 -2.06
N GLY A 2 33.83 -42.05 -1.81
CA GLY A 2 33.87 -40.74 -2.46
C GLY A 2 34.97 -39.86 -1.88
N GLU A 3 35.85 -39.33 -2.73
CA GLU A 3 36.85 -38.35 -2.31
C GLU A 3 36.17 -37.06 -1.87
N VAL A 4 36.30 -36.77 -0.58
CA VAL A 4 35.83 -35.52 0.01
C VAL A 4 36.84 -34.44 -0.39
N LEU A 5 36.53 -33.67 -1.44
CA LEU A 5 37.37 -32.56 -1.89
C LEU A 5 37.54 -31.55 -0.74
N SER A 6 38.76 -31.48 -0.18
CA SER A 6 39.11 -30.53 0.89
C SER A 6 39.01 -29.08 0.40
N LEU A 7 38.21 -28.26 1.09
CA LEU A 7 37.98 -26.84 0.82
C LEU A 7 39.27 -25.99 0.76
N SER A 8 40.37 -26.50 1.33
CA SER A 8 41.67 -25.85 1.33
C SER A 8 42.36 -25.84 -0.05
N LYS A 9 42.07 -26.80 -0.94
CA LYS A 9 42.75 -26.94 -2.25
C LYS A 9 42.08 -26.19 -3.41
N ILE A 10 40.95 -25.52 -3.17
CA ILE A 10 40.23 -24.78 -4.21
C ILE A 10 40.93 -23.43 -4.45
N SER A 11 41.33 -23.18 -5.70
CA SER A 11 41.96 -21.93 -6.13
C SER A 11 41.10 -20.70 -5.77
N LEU A 12 41.73 -19.62 -5.31
CA LEU A 12 41.06 -18.39 -4.88
C LEU A 12 40.11 -17.83 -5.95
N LYS A 13 40.47 -17.96 -7.24
CA LYS A 13 39.64 -17.54 -8.38
C LYS A 13 38.32 -18.31 -8.44
N MET A 14 38.33 -19.62 -8.15
CA MET A 14 37.14 -20.48 -8.15
C MET A 14 36.23 -20.21 -6.96
N LYS A 15 36.81 -19.82 -5.81
CA LYS A 15 36.03 -19.39 -4.63
C LYS A 15 35.32 -18.07 -4.92
N LEU A 16 36.01 -17.12 -5.54
CA LEU A 16 35.45 -15.81 -5.88
C LEU A 16 34.35 -15.91 -6.95
N THR A 17 34.55 -16.74 -7.99
CA THR A 17 33.50 -16.97 -9.00
C THR A 17 32.29 -17.69 -8.43
N SER A 18 32.48 -18.69 -7.56
CA SER A 18 31.39 -19.36 -6.86
C SER A 18 30.64 -18.42 -5.92
N LEU A 19 31.35 -17.57 -5.17
CA LEU A 19 30.75 -16.55 -4.30
C LEU A 19 29.96 -15.51 -5.10
N LEU A 20 30.51 -15.05 -6.23
CA LEU A 20 29.83 -14.11 -7.11
C LEU A 20 28.57 -14.73 -7.71
N LEU A 21 28.63 -16.00 -8.16
CA LEU A 21 27.46 -16.75 -8.60
C LEU A 21 26.41 -16.86 -7.47
N PHE A 22 26.84 -17.20 -6.26
CA PHE A 22 25.95 -17.31 -5.11
C PHE A 22 25.24 -15.98 -4.82
N PHE A 23 25.96 -14.86 -4.82
CA PHE A 23 25.36 -13.52 -4.65
C PHE A 23 24.37 -13.17 -5.76
N THR A 24 24.64 -13.52 -7.02
CA THR A 24 23.69 -13.29 -8.12
C THR A 24 22.42 -14.14 -8.00
N LEU A 25 22.51 -15.34 -7.44
CA LEU A 25 21.35 -16.21 -7.20
C LEU A 25 20.47 -15.73 -6.05
N LEU A 26 21.03 -14.99 -5.07
CA LEU A 26 20.25 -14.36 -4.00
C LEU A 26 19.43 -13.13 -4.47
N GLN A 27 19.71 -12.58 -5.65
CA GLN A 27 19.04 -11.37 -6.15
C GLN A 27 17.63 -11.61 -6.73
N ILE A 28 17.10 -12.83 -6.69
CA ILE A 28 15.74 -13.10 -7.17
C ILE A 28 14.73 -12.89 -6.04
N HIS A 29 14.49 -11.63 -5.69
CA HIS A 29 13.30 -11.21 -4.96
C HIS A 29 12.47 -10.29 -5.88
N ALA A 30 11.93 -10.87 -6.95
CA ALA A 30 10.90 -10.20 -7.73
C ALA A 30 9.61 -10.20 -6.89
N ASN A 31 9.25 -9.03 -6.38
CA ASN A 31 8.14 -8.82 -5.48
C ASN A 31 6.79 -8.88 -6.25
N THR A 32 6.44 -10.02 -6.84
CA THR A 32 5.10 -10.30 -7.39
C THR A 32 4.17 -10.81 -6.28
N PHE A 33 4.13 -10.06 -5.18
CA PHE A 33 3.44 -10.44 -3.96
C PHE A 33 1.93 -10.67 -4.17
N SER A 34 1.31 -10.02 -5.17
CA SER A 34 -0.12 -10.19 -5.48
C SER A 34 -0.45 -11.38 -6.40
N GLN A 35 0.52 -11.96 -7.12
CA GLN A 35 0.23 -12.98 -8.13
C GLN A 35 -0.02 -14.37 -7.53
N ASN A 36 0.41 -14.61 -6.29
CA ASN A 36 0.32 -15.92 -5.62
C ASN A 36 -0.67 -15.97 -4.44
N VAL A 37 -1.27 -14.83 -4.06
CA VAL A 37 -2.25 -14.80 -2.98
C VAL A 37 -3.57 -15.41 -3.45
N LYS A 38 -4.01 -16.46 -2.76
CA LYS A 38 -5.30 -17.11 -3.01
C LYS A 38 -6.32 -16.65 -1.97
N ILE A 39 -7.53 -16.36 -2.42
CA ILE A 39 -8.62 -15.90 -1.56
C ILE A 39 -9.88 -16.73 -1.80
N THR A 40 -10.57 -17.04 -0.70
CA THR A 40 -11.93 -17.59 -0.71
C THR A 40 -12.88 -16.49 -0.26
N LEU A 41 -13.77 -16.10 -1.16
CA LEU A 41 -14.67 -14.96 -0.98
C LEU A 41 -16.04 -15.33 -1.53
N THR A 42 -17.07 -15.09 -0.73
CA THR A 42 -18.46 -15.22 -1.18
C THR A 42 -19.14 -13.89 -0.89
N CYS A 43 -19.48 -13.17 -1.95
CA CYS A 43 -20.18 -11.91 -1.88
C CYS A 43 -21.40 -12.01 -2.79
N GLU A 44 -22.59 -11.78 -2.24
CA GLU A 44 -23.84 -11.78 -3.00
C GLU A 44 -24.52 -10.42 -2.83
N ASN A 45 -24.82 -9.77 -3.94
CA ASN A 45 -25.48 -8.47 -3.97
C ASN A 45 -24.83 -7.40 -3.06
N MET A 46 -23.50 -7.31 -3.07
CA MET A 46 -22.76 -6.34 -2.27
C MET A 46 -22.27 -5.17 -3.12
N HIS A 47 -22.10 -3.99 -2.50
CA HIS A 47 -21.43 -2.87 -3.15
C HIS A 47 -19.95 -3.19 -3.39
N VAL A 48 -19.37 -2.66 -4.47
CA VAL A 48 -17.95 -2.87 -4.79
C VAL A 48 -17.06 -2.48 -3.61
N GLU A 49 -17.37 -1.38 -2.94
CA GLU A 49 -16.66 -0.87 -1.79
C GLU A 49 -16.64 -1.88 -0.62
N ASP A 50 -17.74 -2.59 -0.41
CA ASP A 50 -17.86 -3.63 0.62
C ASP A 50 -17.07 -4.88 0.23
N VAL A 51 -17.14 -5.28 -1.05
CA VAL A 51 -16.34 -6.39 -1.59
C VAL A 51 -14.84 -6.11 -1.43
N LEU A 52 -14.40 -4.88 -1.75
CA LEU A 52 -13.01 -4.47 -1.56
C LEU A 52 -12.62 -4.52 -0.07
N SER A 53 -13.49 -4.07 0.82
CA SER A 53 -13.25 -4.09 2.26
C SER A 53 -13.14 -5.53 2.81
N GLU A 54 -13.94 -6.47 2.30
CA GLU A 54 -13.80 -7.90 2.62
C GLU A 54 -12.47 -8.48 2.15
N ILE A 55 -11.98 -8.05 0.98
CA ILE A 55 -10.66 -8.44 0.49
C ILE A 55 -9.55 -7.85 1.37
N GLU A 56 -9.66 -6.59 1.83
CA GLU A 56 -8.71 -5.97 2.78
C GLU A 56 -8.70 -6.66 4.15
N ARG A 57 -9.78 -7.34 4.53
CA ARG A 57 -9.89 -8.08 5.79
C ARG A 57 -9.25 -9.46 5.70
N LYS A 58 -9.32 -10.10 4.53
CA LYS A 58 -8.79 -11.45 4.29
C LYS A 58 -7.34 -11.44 3.76
N THR A 59 -6.81 -10.28 3.38
CA THR A 59 -5.48 -10.14 2.79
C THR A 59 -4.71 -8.98 3.40
N ASP A 60 -3.39 -8.99 3.22
CA ASP A 60 -2.52 -7.89 3.63
C ASP A 60 -2.61 -6.65 2.71
N PHE A 61 -3.43 -6.70 1.66
CA PHE A 61 -3.52 -5.61 0.69
C PHE A 61 -4.44 -4.49 1.16
N LYS A 62 -4.12 -3.26 0.75
CA LYS A 62 -4.97 -2.08 0.93
C LYS A 62 -5.32 -1.46 -0.42
N PHE A 63 -6.59 -1.11 -0.61
CA PHE A 63 -7.03 -0.43 -1.83
C PHE A 63 -6.94 1.08 -1.69
N LEU A 64 -6.42 1.71 -2.73
CA LEU A 64 -6.23 3.15 -2.81
C LEU A 64 -6.97 3.68 -4.04
N TYR A 65 -8.00 4.50 -3.82
CA TYR A 65 -8.86 4.99 -4.90
C TYR A 65 -9.66 6.23 -4.51
N GLU A 66 -9.97 7.08 -5.49
CA GLU A 66 -10.79 8.27 -5.26
C GLU A 66 -12.25 7.89 -4.93
N LYS A 67 -12.90 8.65 -4.02
CA LYS A 67 -14.26 8.35 -3.51
C LYS A 67 -15.31 8.13 -4.62
N ASN A 68 -15.09 8.72 -5.80
CA ASN A 68 -16.03 8.69 -6.92
C ASN A 68 -15.52 7.84 -8.10
N VAL A 69 -14.53 6.96 -7.88
CA VAL A 69 -13.95 6.13 -8.95
C VAL A 69 -14.98 5.16 -9.55
N PHE A 70 -15.89 4.64 -8.71
CA PHE A 70 -16.97 3.75 -9.14
C PHE A 70 -18.19 4.60 -9.52
N VAL A 71 -18.34 4.85 -10.82
CA VAL A 71 -19.47 5.62 -11.35
C VAL A 71 -20.74 4.77 -11.19
N LYS A 72 -21.55 5.12 -10.19
CA LYS A 72 -22.73 4.38 -9.69
C LYS A 72 -22.31 3.09 -8.98
N SER A 73 -22.71 3.01 -7.70
CA SER A 73 -22.53 1.90 -6.77
C SER A 73 -23.12 0.62 -7.34
N LYS A 74 -22.30 -0.08 -8.14
CA LYS A 74 -22.72 -1.28 -8.85
C LYS A 74 -22.72 -2.44 -7.88
N ILE A 75 -23.89 -3.05 -7.71
CA ILE A 75 -24.03 -4.26 -6.93
C ILE A 75 -23.39 -5.39 -7.72
N THR A 76 -22.52 -6.16 -7.09
CA THR A 76 -21.84 -7.30 -7.71
C THR A 76 -21.93 -8.53 -6.83
N SER A 77 -22.03 -9.68 -7.48
CA SER A 77 -21.94 -10.99 -6.83
C SER A 77 -20.68 -11.66 -7.33
N ILE A 78 -19.80 -12.04 -6.41
CA ILE A 78 -18.55 -12.74 -6.73
C ILE A 78 -18.35 -13.86 -5.74
N THR A 79 -18.14 -15.06 -6.28
CA THR A 79 -17.79 -16.25 -5.52
C THR A 79 -16.44 -16.74 -6.01
N SER A 80 -15.53 -16.98 -5.08
CA SER A 80 -14.21 -17.54 -5.35
C SER A 80 -13.86 -18.56 -4.27
N ASP A 81 -13.31 -19.70 -4.69
CA ASP A 81 -12.74 -20.71 -3.80
C ASP A 81 -11.26 -20.90 -4.13
N LYS A 82 -10.38 -20.56 -3.16
CA LYS A 82 -8.91 -20.63 -3.30
C LYS A 82 -8.37 -20.08 -4.62
N GLU A 83 -9.01 -19.03 -5.13
CA GLU A 83 -8.66 -18.44 -6.42
C GLU A 83 -7.60 -17.35 -6.24
N LYS A 84 -6.72 -17.17 -7.21
CA LYS A 84 -5.75 -16.08 -7.19
C LYS A 84 -6.45 -14.73 -7.16
N LEU A 85 -6.01 -13.85 -6.26
CA LEU A 85 -6.54 -12.49 -6.09
C LEU A 85 -6.57 -11.71 -7.42
N GLU A 86 -5.54 -11.87 -8.25
CA GLU A 86 -5.48 -11.25 -9.58
C GLU A 86 -6.69 -11.61 -10.46
N HIS A 87 -7.12 -12.87 -10.47
CA HIS A 87 -8.27 -13.30 -11.27
C HIS A 87 -9.59 -12.77 -10.71
N VAL A 88 -9.73 -12.75 -9.38
CA VAL A 88 -10.88 -12.16 -8.69
C VAL A 88 -10.99 -10.67 -9.02
N LEU A 89 -9.90 -9.91 -8.90
CA LEU A 89 -9.85 -8.48 -9.22
C LEU A 89 -10.10 -8.22 -10.71
N LYS A 90 -9.55 -9.05 -11.59
CA LYS A 90 -9.78 -8.93 -13.04
C LYS A 90 -11.25 -9.10 -13.39
N ARG A 91 -11.97 -10.04 -12.76
CA ARG A 91 -13.43 -10.17 -12.95
C ARG A 91 -14.19 -9.00 -12.34
N LEU A 92 -13.83 -8.58 -11.13
CA LEU A 92 -14.47 -7.47 -10.44
C LEU A 92 -14.40 -6.19 -11.29
N PHE A 93 -13.21 -5.83 -11.76
CA PHE A 93 -12.99 -4.57 -12.48
C PHE A 93 -13.37 -4.61 -13.96
N LYS A 94 -13.52 -5.80 -14.58
CA LYS A 94 -13.95 -5.93 -15.98
C LYS A 94 -15.23 -5.16 -16.30
N SER A 95 -16.13 -5.04 -15.33
CA SER A 95 -17.45 -4.42 -15.50
C SER A 95 -17.55 -2.98 -14.99
N LEU A 96 -16.45 -2.42 -14.45
CA LEU A 96 -16.44 -1.15 -13.69
C LEU A 96 -15.72 0.00 -14.41
N ASN A 97 -15.16 -0.23 -15.60
CA ASN A 97 -14.39 0.76 -16.38
C ASN A 97 -13.27 1.43 -15.55
N VAL A 98 -12.57 0.63 -14.76
CA VAL A 98 -11.41 1.03 -13.96
C VAL A 98 -10.22 0.16 -14.33
N ASP A 99 -9.04 0.74 -14.23
CA ASP A 99 -7.78 0.01 -14.25
C ASP A 99 -7.19 -0.02 -12.85
N TYR A 100 -6.29 -0.97 -12.60
CA TYR A 100 -5.62 -1.08 -11.32
C TYR A 100 -4.15 -1.43 -11.49
N LYS A 101 -3.36 -1.11 -10.47
CA LYS A 101 -1.97 -1.56 -10.37
C LYS A 101 -1.63 -1.89 -8.93
N VAL A 102 -0.88 -2.97 -8.79
CA VAL A 102 -0.31 -3.36 -7.51
C VAL A 102 1.03 -2.65 -7.33
N VAL A 103 1.16 -1.90 -6.25
CA VAL A 103 2.39 -1.26 -5.80
C VAL A 103 2.66 -1.75 -4.38
N ASN A 104 3.62 -2.67 -4.23
CA ASN A 104 3.90 -3.35 -2.96
C ASN A 104 2.65 -4.06 -2.38
N LYS A 105 2.16 -3.62 -1.21
CA LYS A 105 0.93 -4.11 -0.56
C LYS A 105 -0.28 -3.18 -0.81
N GLN A 106 -0.17 -2.24 -1.73
CA GLN A 106 -1.27 -1.34 -2.09
C GLN A 106 -1.77 -1.63 -3.51
N ILE A 107 -3.08 -1.62 -3.69
CA ILE A 107 -3.75 -1.79 -4.98
C ILE A 107 -4.38 -0.44 -5.34
N VAL A 108 -3.74 0.27 -6.25
CA VAL A 108 -4.19 1.59 -6.72
C VAL A 108 -5.21 1.38 -7.83
N ILE A 109 -6.43 1.89 -7.66
CA ILE A 109 -7.51 1.80 -8.65
C ILE A 109 -7.72 3.20 -9.24
N VAL A 110 -7.70 3.28 -10.56
CA VAL A 110 -7.89 4.52 -11.32
C VAL A 110 -8.98 4.34 -12.36
N LYS A 111 -9.69 5.43 -12.67
CA LYS A 111 -10.65 5.42 -13.76
C LYS A 111 -9.90 5.16 -15.07
N LYS A 112 -10.46 4.30 -15.91
CA LYS A 112 -9.88 4.03 -17.22
C LYS A 112 -10.10 5.24 -18.13
N GLU A 113 -9.01 5.94 -18.46
CA GLU A 113 -9.00 7.05 -19.43
C GLU A 113 -8.24 6.57 -20.68
N GLU A 114 -8.92 6.49 -21.82
CA GLU A 114 -8.36 5.95 -23.07
C GLU A 114 -7.21 6.80 -23.65
N SER A 115 -7.11 8.07 -23.24
CA SER A 115 -6.17 9.05 -23.80
C SER A 115 -4.88 9.22 -23.00
N LYS A 116 -4.72 8.55 -21.84
CA LYS A 116 -3.52 8.71 -20.99
C LYS A 116 -2.84 7.37 -20.70
N PRO A 117 -1.50 7.29 -20.76
CA PRO A 117 -0.77 6.11 -20.34
C PRO A 117 -1.06 5.79 -18.86
N LEU A 118 -1.44 4.54 -18.58
CA LEU A 118 -1.77 4.07 -17.22
C LEU A 118 -0.68 4.41 -16.18
N ILE A 119 0.60 4.39 -16.58
CA ILE A 119 1.73 4.74 -15.71
C ILE A 119 1.65 6.22 -15.25
N HIS A 120 1.24 7.13 -16.13
CA HIS A 120 1.09 8.55 -15.79
C HIS A 120 -0.07 8.76 -14.82
N THR A 121 -1.24 8.17 -15.12
CA THR A 121 -2.44 8.24 -14.27
C THR A 121 -2.20 7.67 -12.88
N ILE A 122 -1.44 6.56 -12.77
CA ILE A 122 -1.09 5.99 -11.46
C ILE A 122 -0.08 6.87 -10.72
N LYS A 123 0.91 7.44 -11.42
CA LYS A 123 1.88 8.35 -10.78
C LYS A 123 1.18 9.58 -10.22
N GLU A 124 0.23 10.15 -10.96
CA GLU A 124 -0.61 11.25 -10.49
C GLU A 124 -1.51 10.82 -9.32
N ALA A 125 -2.16 9.66 -9.39
CA ALA A 125 -3.00 9.15 -8.32
C ALA A 125 -2.19 8.93 -7.03
N VAL A 126 -1.05 8.23 -7.12
CA VAL A 126 -0.14 8.02 -5.99
C VAL A 126 0.35 9.35 -5.43
N ASN A 127 0.76 10.30 -6.27
CA ASN A 127 1.17 11.62 -5.82
C ASN A 127 0.05 12.37 -5.10
N LYS A 128 -1.18 12.36 -5.63
CA LYS A 128 -2.35 12.96 -4.96
C LYS A 128 -2.61 12.32 -3.60
N PHE A 129 -2.50 11.00 -3.48
CA PHE A 129 -2.66 10.29 -2.21
C PHE A 129 -1.54 10.57 -1.21
N VAL A 130 -0.29 10.64 -1.66
CA VAL A 130 0.83 11.09 -0.82
C VAL A 130 0.63 12.55 -0.39
N GLN A 131 -0.03 13.37 -1.23
CA GLN A 131 -0.37 14.75 -0.93
C GLN A 131 -1.64 14.89 -0.06
N GLN A 132 -2.39 13.79 0.19
CA GLN A 132 -3.45 13.76 1.21
C GLN A 132 -2.89 13.62 2.64
N ASN A 133 -1.57 13.66 2.82
CA ASN A 133 -0.99 13.85 4.15
C ASN A 133 -1.57 15.13 4.77
N LEU A 134 -2.15 15.00 5.96
CA LEU A 134 -2.68 16.12 6.72
C LEU A 134 -1.48 16.95 7.16
N GLN A 135 -1.38 18.16 6.64
CA GLN A 135 -0.33 19.10 7.00
C GLN A 135 -0.96 20.34 7.62
N GLY A 136 -0.31 20.89 8.64
CA GLY A 136 -0.78 22.06 9.33
C GLY A 136 0.28 22.62 10.27
N LYS A 137 -0.04 23.72 10.92
CA LYS A 137 0.79 24.37 11.92
C LYS A 137 0.03 24.50 13.22
N VAL A 138 0.67 24.17 14.33
CA VAL A 138 0.11 24.33 15.68
C VAL A 138 0.75 25.57 16.31
N THR A 139 -0.10 26.47 16.78
CA THR A 139 0.31 27.71 17.46
C THR A 139 -0.42 27.88 18.80
N ASP A 140 0.15 28.68 19.68
CA ASP A 140 -0.51 29.13 20.92
C ASP A 140 -1.52 30.27 20.65
N GLU A 141 -2.11 30.80 21.72
CA GLU A 141 -3.06 31.93 21.67
C GLU A 141 -2.44 33.23 21.13
N ASN A 142 -1.12 33.38 21.24
CA ASN A 142 -0.37 34.54 20.75
C ASN A 142 0.15 34.35 19.31
N GLY A 143 -0.12 33.19 18.69
CA GLY A 143 0.35 32.83 17.35
C GLY A 143 1.79 32.30 17.31
N ALA A 144 2.43 32.07 18.46
CA ALA A 144 3.75 31.47 18.53
C ALA A 144 3.68 29.96 18.19
N PRO A 145 4.61 29.42 17.39
CA PRO A 145 4.63 28.01 17.05
C PRO A 145 4.87 27.13 18.28
N LEU A 146 4.15 26.02 18.38
CA LEU A 146 4.30 25.05 19.46
C LEU A 146 5.10 23.82 18.99
N PRO A 147 6.42 23.75 19.25
CA PRO A 147 7.22 22.59 18.92
C PRO A 147 6.98 21.43 19.89
N GLY A 148 6.97 20.19 19.38
CA GLY A 148 6.75 19.00 20.21
C GLY A 148 5.29 18.75 20.61
N ALA A 149 4.33 19.49 20.06
CA ALA A 149 2.91 19.16 20.20
C ALA A 149 2.64 17.81 19.53
N THR A 150 1.90 16.94 20.22
CA THR A 150 1.53 15.61 19.74
C THR A 150 0.21 15.68 18.99
N ILE A 151 0.19 15.22 17.74
CA ILE A 151 -1.02 15.10 16.93
C ILE A 151 -1.33 13.62 16.73
N VAL A 152 -2.48 13.16 17.20
CA VAL A 152 -2.94 11.76 17.05
C VAL A 152 -4.31 11.72 16.40
N TYR A 153 -4.60 10.65 15.66
CA TYR A 153 -5.95 10.39 15.20
C TYR A 153 -6.85 9.96 16.35
N LYS A 154 -8.06 10.52 16.46
CA LYS A 154 -9.00 10.20 17.54
C LYS A 154 -9.36 8.70 17.49
N GLY A 155 -8.99 7.96 18.54
CA GLY A 155 -9.24 6.51 18.66
C GLY A 155 -8.19 5.61 18.00
N LEU A 156 -7.14 6.17 17.39
CA LEU A 156 -6.02 5.44 16.78
C LEU A 156 -4.71 5.80 17.50
N ARG A 157 -3.78 4.86 17.59
CA ARG A 157 -2.45 5.12 18.20
C ARG A 157 -1.46 5.77 17.22
N ASN A 158 -1.87 5.99 15.98
CA ASN A 158 -1.06 6.65 14.97
C ASN A 158 -1.08 8.16 15.19
N GLY A 159 0.11 8.74 15.33
CA GLY A 159 0.30 10.17 15.49
C GLY A 159 1.69 10.62 15.05
N THR A 160 1.89 11.92 15.08
CA THR A 160 3.15 12.61 14.76
C THR A 160 3.35 13.76 15.75
N SER A 161 4.55 14.32 15.81
CA SER A 161 4.83 15.53 16.59
C SER A 161 5.09 16.71 15.66
N THR A 162 4.82 17.93 16.13
CA THR A 162 5.24 19.15 15.43
C THR A 162 6.76 19.34 15.45
N ASP A 163 7.28 19.99 14.41
CA ASP A 163 8.67 20.44 14.32
C ASP A 163 8.91 21.78 15.07
N PHE A 164 10.14 22.32 14.98
CA PHE A 164 10.53 23.58 15.61
C PHE A 164 9.68 24.79 15.18
N ASP A 165 9.15 24.76 13.95
CA ASP A 165 8.30 25.80 13.40
C ASP A 165 6.81 25.55 13.66
N GLY A 166 6.49 24.52 14.46
CA GLY A 166 5.12 24.11 14.79
C GLY A 166 4.42 23.36 13.65
N ASN A 167 5.11 23.03 12.56
CA ASN A 167 4.52 22.33 11.43
C ASN A 167 4.45 20.83 11.70
N PHE A 168 3.45 20.17 11.15
CA PHE A 168 3.34 18.71 11.17
C PHE A 168 2.93 18.15 9.82
N LYS A 169 3.28 16.88 9.61
CA LYS A 169 2.79 16.05 8.50
C LYS A 169 2.32 14.71 9.07
N LEU A 170 1.03 14.44 8.94
CA LEU A 170 0.40 13.22 9.42
C LEU A 170 -0.19 12.44 8.23
N PRO A 171 0.29 11.22 7.95
CA PRO A 171 -0.24 10.42 6.85
C PRO A 171 -1.70 10.06 7.04
N TYR A 172 -2.53 10.30 6.03
CA TYR A 172 -3.97 10.00 6.11
C TYR A 172 -4.23 8.52 6.35
N VAL A 173 -5.07 8.22 7.35
CA VAL A 173 -5.54 6.87 7.66
C VAL A 173 -7.04 6.78 7.35
N LYS A 174 -7.41 5.80 6.52
CA LYS A 174 -8.81 5.52 6.15
C LYS A 174 -9.65 5.28 7.42
N GLY A 175 -10.69 6.10 7.61
CA GLY A 175 -11.58 6.03 8.78
C GLY A 175 -11.27 7.03 9.90
N ALA A 176 -10.20 7.83 9.78
CA ALA A 176 -9.96 8.93 10.69
C ALA A 176 -10.97 10.07 10.50
N THR A 177 -11.71 10.40 11.56
CA THR A 177 -12.75 11.44 11.55
C THR A 177 -12.33 12.74 12.23
N ALA A 178 -11.35 12.68 13.14
CA ALA A 178 -10.81 13.84 13.85
C ALA A 178 -9.36 13.59 14.28
N ILE A 179 -8.60 14.67 14.45
CA ILE A 179 -7.30 14.67 15.12
C ILE A 179 -7.44 15.28 16.51
N VAL A 180 -6.64 14.78 17.44
CA VAL A 180 -6.47 15.35 18.79
C VAL A 180 -5.05 15.89 18.85
N VAL A 181 -4.94 17.17 19.19
CA VAL A 181 -3.66 17.83 19.42
C VAL A 181 -3.50 17.97 20.93
N SER A 182 -2.42 17.43 21.48
CA SER A 182 -2.06 17.57 22.89
C SER A 182 -0.65 18.10 23.02
N TYR A 183 -0.48 19.11 23.86
CA TYR A 183 0.81 19.68 24.19
C TYR A 183 1.01 19.53 25.70
N VAL A 184 2.07 18.82 26.09
CA VAL A 184 2.50 18.76 27.48
C VAL A 184 3.58 19.81 27.61
N GLY A 185 3.20 20.97 28.15
CA GLY A 185 4.17 22.02 28.49
C GLY A 185 5.15 21.50 29.53
N VAL A 186 6.38 21.99 29.45
CA VAL A 186 7.37 21.89 30.53
C VAL A 186 7.19 23.03 31.53
#